data_AF-A0A183E711-F1
#
_entry.id   AF-A0A183E711-F1
#
_cell.length_a   1.000
_cell.length_b   1.000
_cell.length_c   1.000
_cell.angle_alpha   90.00
_cell.angle_beta   90.00
_cell.angle_gamma   90.00
#
_symmetry.space_group_name_H-M   'P 1'
#
loop_
_entity.id
_entity.type
_entity.pdbx_description
1 polymer ?
#
loop_
_entity_poly.entity_id
_entity_poly.type
_entity_poly.pdbx_seq_one_letter_code
_entity_poly.pdbx_strand_id
1 'polypeptide(L)' 'MHFFRCFADFARVGGPQQVSLADECLSYGTVIHELMHVVGFIHEHQRNDRDFFVDILWQNIIPGSAETIISHDI' A
#
# COMPACT_ATOMS: atom_id res chain seq x y z
N MET A 1 0.45 19.07 -1.36
CA MET A 1 -0.06 18.23 -2.44
C MET A 1 1.13 17.60 -3.16
N HIS A 2 1.40 16.32 -2.90
CA HIS A 2 2.42 15.55 -3.62
C HIS A 2 1.69 14.67 -4.63
N PHE A 3 1.74 15.06 -5.90
CA PHE A 3 1.11 14.37 -7.04
C PHE A 3 1.97 13.22 -7.61
N PHE A 4 2.99 12.74 -6.88
CA PHE A 4 4.01 11.78 -7.35
C PHE A 4 4.00 10.46 -6.56
N ARG A 5 2.82 9.93 -6.23
CA ARG A 5 2.74 8.64 -5.53
C ARG A 5 1.78 7.72 -6.28
N CYS A 6 2.16 6.45 -6.35
CA CYS A 6 1.28 5.35 -6.71
C CYS A 6 0.39 5.08 -5.49
N PHE A 7 -0.92 5.19 -5.63
CA PHE A 7 -1.88 4.86 -4.57
C PHE A 7 -3.25 4.54 -5.16
N ALA A 8 -4.06 3.79 -4.42
CA ALA A 8 -5.48 3.63 -4.66
C ALA A 8 -6.25 3.64 -3.35
N ASP A 9 -7.52 4.07 -3.36
CA ASP A 9 -8.38 3.84 -2.20
C ASP A 9 -8.58 2.32 -2.00
N PHE A 10 -8.64 1.90 -0.74
CA PHE A 10 -8.84 0.50 -0.39
C PHE A 10 -10.31 0.06 -0.55
N ALA A 11 -10.50 -1.08 -1.22
CA ALA A 11 -11.80 -1.76 -1.39
C ALA A 11 -12.92 -0.84 -1.92
N ARG A 12 -14.19 -1.23 -1.72
CA ARG A 12 -15.34 -0.44 -2.19
C ARG A 12 -15.63 0.73 -1.25
N VAL A 13 -15.40 1.95 -1.73
CA VAL A 13 -15.67 3.20 -0.97
C VAL A 13 -17.11 3.71 -1.03
N GLY A 14 -17.96 3.15 -1.91
CA GLY A 14 -19.39 3.51 -2.00
C GLY A 14 -19.71 4.75 -2.85
N GLY A 15 -18.73 5.26 -3.59
CA GLY A 15 -18.84 6.39 -4.53
C GLY A 15 -17.70 6.36 -5.56
N PRO A 16 -17.32 7.51 -6.15
CA PRO A 16 -16.10 7.60 -6.94
C PRO A 16 -14.88 7.14 -6.13
N GLN A 17 -14.00 6.37 -6.76
CA GLN A 17 -12.79 5.80 -6.17
C GLN A 17 -11.56 6.37 -6.87
N GLN A 18 -10.56 6.79 -6.09
CA GLN A 18 -9.31 7.34 -6.59
C GLN A 18 -8.27 6.25 -6.80
N VAL A 19 -7.60 6.33 -7.94
CA VAL A 19 -6.39 5.58 -8.27
C VAL A 19 -5.43 6.57 -8.92
N SER A 20 -4.24 6.73 -8.34
CA SER A 20 -3.18 7.60 -8.82
C SER A 20 -2.09 6.76 -9.46
N LEU A 21 -1.95 6.91 -10.78
CA LEU A 21 -0.92 6.29 -11.59
C LEU A 21 -0.14 7.38 -12.32
N ALA A 22 0.79 8.02 -11.62
CA ALA A 22 1.75 8.94 -12.22
C ALA A 22 2.67 8.19 -13.22
N ASP A 23 3.45 8.92 -14.02
CA ASP A 23 4.27 8.33 -15.10
C ASP A 23 5.20 7.21 -14.57
N GLU A 24 5.75 7.38 -13.36
CA GLU A 24 6.58 6.37 -12.68
C GLU A 24 5.83 5.10 -12.26
N CYS A 25 4.50 5.15 -12.18
CA CYS A 25 3.63 4.06 -11.74
C CYS A 25 3.12 3.19 -12.90
N LEU A 26 3.38 3.55 -14.15
CA LEU A 26 2.82 2.86 -15.34
C LEU A 26 3.53 1.54 -15.70
N SER A 27 4.16 0.89 -14.72
CA SER A 27 4.66 -0.48 -14.87
C SER A 27 3.50 -1.47 -14.71
N TYR A 28 3.55 -2.60 -15.42
CA TYR A 28 2.52 -3.65 -15.31
C TYR A 28 2.30 -4.08 -13.85
N GLY A 29 3.39 -4.32 -13.11
CA GLY A 29 3.31 -4.76 -11.71
C GLY A 29 2.67 -3.71 -10.80
N THR A 30 3.04 -2.45 -10.97
CA THR A 30 2.51 -1.35 -10.15
C THR A 30 1.03 -1.11 -10.43
N VAL A 31 0.60 -1.12 -11.69
CA VAL A 31 -0.83 -0.97 -12.03
C VAL A 31 -1.66 -2.10 -11.42
N ILE A 32 -1.17 -3.35 -11.48
CA ILE A 32 -1.86 -4.47 -10.85
C ILE A 32 -1.89 -4.32 -9.33
N HIS A 33 -0.79 -3.88 -8.71
CA HIS A 33 -0.72 -3.63 -7.27
C HIS A 33 -1.77 -2.60 -6.79
N GLU A 34 -1.89 -1.46 -7.46
CA GLU A 34 -2.91 -0.46 -7.10
C GLU A 34 -4.33 -0.97 -7.34
N LEU A 35 -4.55 -1.75 -8.41
CA LEU A 35 -5.85 -2.39 -8.64
C LEU A 35 -6.16 -3.49 -7.61
N MET A 36 -5.15 -4.16 -7.04
CA MET A 36 -5.34 -5.09 -5.92
C MET A 36 -5.82 -4.36 -4.66
N HIS A 37 -5.32 -3.15 -4.39
CA HIS A 37 -5.86 -2.31 -3.31
C HIS A 37 -7.34 -1.96 -3.53
N VAL A 38 -7.73 -1.63 -4.77
CA VAL A 38 -9.16 -1.43 -5.13
C VAL A 38 -10.01 -2.67 -4.87
N VAL A 39 -9.47 -3.87 -5.10
CA VAL A 39 -10.17 -5.13 -4.78
C VAL A 39 -10.28 -5.36 -3.26
N GLY A 40 -9.36 -4.81 -2.48
CA GLY A 40 -9.33 -4.96 -1.01
C GLY A 40 -8.20 -5.84 -0.50
N PHE A 41 -7.11 -5.98 -1.27
CA PHE A 41 -5.87 -6.55 -0.74
C PHE A 41 -5.06 -5.48 0.00
N ILE A 42 -4.46 -5.89 1.12
CA ILE A 42 -3.49 -5.10 1.87
C ILE A 42 -2.07 -5.52 1.47
N HIS A 43 -1.05 -4.80 1.92
CA HIS A 43 0.32 -5.28 1.74
C HIS A 43 0.53 -6.60 2.47
N GLU A 44 1.18 -7.56 1.81
CA GLU A 44 1.37 -8.92 2.35
C GLU A 44 2.12 -8.94 3.70
N HIS A 45 3.07 -8.02 3.89
CA HIS A 45 3.81 -7.87 5.14
C HIS A 45 2.99 -7.23 6.27
N GLN A 46 1.72 -6.89 6.05
CA GLN A 46 0.80 -6.40 7.08
C GLN A 46 -0.13 -7.50 7.60
N ARG A 47 -0.05 -8.72 7.03
CA ARG A 47 -0.82 -9.88 7.51
C ARG A 47 -0.57 -10.14 8.98
N ASN A 48 -1.63 -10.56 9.69
CA ASN A 48 -1.60 -10.87 11.12
C ASN A 48 -0.65 -12.03 11.47
N ASP A 49 -0.33 -12.90 10.50
CA ASP A 49 0.55 -14.06 10.67
C ASP A 49 1.97 -13.84 10.13
N ARG A 50 2.31 -12.61 9.71
CA ARG A 50 3.60 -12.31 9.07
C ARG A 50 4.82 -12.70 9.91
N ASP A 51 4.71 -12.60 11.24
CA ASP A 51 5.84 -12.77 12.16
C ASP A 51 6.29 -14.25 12.21
N PHE A 52 5.55 -15.16 11.56
CA PHE A 52 6.01 -16.53 11.29
C PHE A 52 6.89 -16.66 10.04
N PHE A 53 6.94 -15.64 9.20
CA PHE A 53 7.58 -15.68 7.88
C PHE A 53 8.66 -14.61 7.70
N VAL A 54 8.53 -13.45 8.33
CA VAL A 54 9.45 -12.31 8.19
C VAL A 54 9.69 -11.61 9.52
N ASP A 55 10.90 -11.07 9.68
CA ASP A 55 11.26 -10.20 10.80
C ASP A 55 11.27 -8.74 10.35
N ILE A 56 10.56 -7.87 11.09
CA ILE A 56 10.67 -6.42 10.90
C ILE A 56 11.83 -5.90 11.74
N LEU A 57 12.88 -5.40 11.08
CA LEU A 57 14.00 -4.71 11.73
C LEU A 57 13.62 -3.27 12.06
N TRP A 58 12.84 -3.08 13.12
CA TRP A 58 12.25 -1.78 13.51
C TRP A 58 13.27 -0.64 13.64
N GLN A 59 14.50 -0.92 14.07
CA GLN A 59 15.59 0.04 14.16
C GLN A 59 16.04 0.62 12.81
N ASN A 60 15.70 -0.04 11.70
CA ASN A 60 16.04 0.37 10.34
C ASN A 60 14.87 1.09 9.64
N ILE A 61 13.73 1.25 10.31
CA ILE A 61 12.57 1.95 9.75
C ILE A 61 12.80 3.47 9.84
N ILE A 62 12.50 4.17 8.75
CA ILE A 62 12.59 5.64 8.68
C ILE A 62 11.73 6.25 9.79
N PRO A 63 12.28 7.14 10.64
CA PRO A 63 11.51 7.78 11.71
C PRO A 63 10.22 8.42 11.18
N GLY A 64 9.09 8.14 11.83
CA GLY A 64 7.76 8.62 11.43
C GLY A 64 7.08 7.83 10.32
N SER A 65 7.70 6.77 9.79
CA SER A 65 7.10 5.90 8.76
C SER A 65 6.64 4.55 9.29
N ALA A 66 6.70 4.32 10.62
CA ALA A 66 6.30 3.04 11.21
C ALA A 66 4.85 2.65 10.89
N GLU A 67 3.98 3.64 10.69
CA GLU A 67 2.57 3.40 10.32
C GLU A 67 2.43 2.59 9.03
N THR A 68 3.29 2.79 8.02
CA THR A 68 3.21 2.04 6.75
C THR A 68 3.48 0.54 6.91
N ILE A 69 4.08 0.14 8.04
CA ILE A 69 4.39 -1.26 8.36
C ILE A 69 3.25 -1.92 9.16
N ILE A 70 2.37 -1.14 9.79
CA ILE A 70 1.37 -1.62 10.74
C ILE A 70 -0.08 -1.34 10.31
N SER A 71 -0.34 -0.27 9.57
CA SER A 71 -1.69 0.12 9.17
C SER A 71 -2.09 -0.57 7.87
N HIS A 72 -3.36 -0.93 7.73
CA HIS A 72 -3.89 -1.68 6.59
C HIS A 72 -4.21 -0.78 5.37
N ASP A 73 -3.35 0.21 5.14
CA ASP A 73 -3.41 1.24 4.09
C ASP A 73 -4.64 2.19 4.20
N ILE A 74 -4.33 3.37 4.78
CA ILE A 74 -5.00 4.71 4.81
C ILE A 74 -6.53 4.76 4.68
#